data_AF-A0A6J7VAB8-F1
#
_entry.id   AF-A0A6J7VAB8-F1
#
_cell.length_a   1.000
_cell.length_b   1.000
_cell.length_c   1.000
_cell.angle_alpha   90.00
_cell.angle_beta   90.00
_cell.angle_gamma   90.00
#
_symmetry.space_group_name_H-M   'P 1'
#
loop_
_entity.id
_entity.type
_entity.pdbx_description
1 polymer ?
#
loop_
_entity_poly.entity_id
_entity_poly.type
_entity_poly.pdbx_seq_one_letter_code
_entity_poly.pdbx_strand_id
1 'polypeptide(L)'
;MLNALIAALLFALYYYGHLTYAILAIIVVIHGTLNATESPVRNSLSLEVVKKENMANVMGLNSLTFNLGRLMGTLTAGLLIAHFDNGTPWLVFTFLYIAIALLLNRLKVEEIPVAQFGKAKPGKMIDALRYLQKSPIIFLSMTLAAVFFGLGMHFGQTSSLMVKNIFLKDASYLGYIGIAVAGGSAIGAALASRWSVPGHAPQLTTLLKSGILVAIFWMASAFAQNFWLYAILACVASIFHLTFMVTSNGLVAASAPEDFRGRIYGIYLCIFYIGSCAGGLLVGALAQNLGVRQAIFIGGAATFLISATCLVWFRSKSKTTSR
;
A
#
# COMPACT_ATOMS: atom_id res chain seq x y z
N MET A 1 -4.21 17.25 -16.05
CA MET A 1 -3.65 17.22 -17.42
C MET A 1 -2.24 16.63 -17.47
N LEU A 2 -1.34 16.96 -16.54
CA LEU A 2 0.04 16.46 -16.55
C LEU A 2 0.18 14.93 -16.55
N ASN A 3 -0.64 14.21 -15.75
CA ASN A 3 -0.66 12.74 -15.77
C ASN A 3 -1.09 12.15 -17.14
N ALA A 4 -1.94 12.85 -17.90
CA ALA A 4 -2.29 12.43 -19.27
C ALA A 4 -1.08 12.55 -20.20
N LEU A 5 -0.30 13.62 -20.09
CA LEU A 5 0.91 13.83 -20.89
C LEU A 5 1.97 12.77 -20.59
N ILE A 6 2.14 12.40 -19.31
CA ILE A 6 3.07 11.33 -18.90
C ILE A 6 2.64 9.99 -19.50
N ALA A 7 1.35 9.63 -19.40
CA ALA A 7 0.84 8.40 -19.97
C ALA A 7 0.97 8.37 -21.51
N ALA A 8 0.69 9.50 -22.17
CA ALA A 8 0.82 9.63 -23.62
C ALA A 8 2.28 9.48 -24.07
N LEU A 9 3.21 10.10 -23.33
CA LEU A 9 4.64 10.00 -23.58
C LEU A 9 5.13 8.56 -23.41
N LEU A 10 4.68 7.85 -22.37
CA LEU A 10 5.01 6.43 -22.17
C LEU A 10 4.50 5.56 -23.32
N PHE A 11 3.28 5.79 -23.79
CA PHE A 11 2.73 5.09 -24.96
C PHE A 11 3.54 5.40 -26.23
N ALA A 12 3.84 6.67 -26.50
CA ALA A 12 4.60 7.06 -27.69
C ALA A 12 6.00 6.45 -27.69
N LEU A 13 6.73 6.54 -26.57
CA LEU A 13 8.07 5.95 -26.45
C LEU A 13 8.03 4.43 -26.61
N TYR A 14 7.00 3.76 -26.10
CA TYR A 14 6.80 2.33 -26.31
C TYR A 14 6.55 2.02 -27.79
N TYR A 15 5.61 2.72 -28.41
CA TYR A 15 5.19 2.48 -29.79
C TYR A 15 6.33 2.70 -30.80
N TYR A 16 7.16 3.72 -30.59
CA TYR A 16 8.33 3.99 -31.42
C TYR A 16 9.58 3.17 -31.03
N GLY A 17 9.49 2.28 -30.04
CA GLY A 17 10.61 1.43 -29.61
C GLY A 17 11.75 2.19 -28.91
N HIS A 18 11.52 3.42 -28.44
CA HIS A 18 12.50 4.25 -27.74
C HIS A 18 12.43 4.11 -26.22
N LEU A 19 11.50 3.31 -25.69
CA LEU A 19 11.35 3.12 -24.25
C LEU A 19 12.50 2.29 -23.66
N THR A 20 13.50 2.99 -23.12
CA THR A 20 14.62 2.37 -22.38
C THR A 20 14.39 2.40 -20.87
N TYR A 21 15.10 1.56 -20.12
CA TYR A 21 15.07 1.55 -18.66
C TYR A 21 15.44 2.91 -18.04
N ALA A 22 16.40 3.63 -18.64
CA ALA A 22 16.82 4.95 -18.16
C ALA A 22 15.70 5.99 -18.33
N ILE A 23 15.03 6.00 -19.48
CA ILE A 23 13.91 6.91 -19.73
C ILE A 23 12.74 6.58 -18.81
N LEU A 24 12.43 5.29 -18.62
CA LEU A 24 11.38 4.85 -17.70
C LEU A 24 11.69 5.27 -16.25
N ALA A 25 12.93 5.15 -15.80
CA ALA A 25 13.35 5.61 -14.48
C ALA A 25 13.14 7.12 -14.29
N ILE A 26 13.51 7.94 -15.28
CA ILE A 26 13.30 9.40 -15.25
C ILE A 26 11.80 9.73 -15.17
N ILE A 27 10.98 9.09 -16.00
CA ILE A 27 9.52 9.31 -16.00
C ILE A 27 8.91 8.93 -14.65
N VAL A 28 9.33 7.81 -14.05
CA VAL A 28 8.85 7.37 -12.73
C VAL A 28 9.24 8.35 -11.63
N VAL A 29 10.44 8.96 -11.69
CA VAL A 29 10.86 10.01 -10.75
C VAL A 29 9.94 11.23 -10.88
N ILE A 30 9.74 11.74 -12.09
CA ILE A 30 8.86 12.89 -12.34
C ILE A 30 7.43 12.60 -11.86
N HIS A 31 6.88 11.44 -12.22
CA HIS A 31 5.55 11.03 -11.80
C HIS A 31 5.43 10.88 -10.28
N GLY A 32 6.46 10.32 -9.63
CA GLY A 32 6.53 10.16 -8.18
C GLY A 32 6.53 11.51 -7.45
N THR A 33 7.31 12.48 -7.91
CA THR A 33 7.34 13.84 -7.34
C THR A 33 5.98 14.53 -7.45
N LEU A 34 5.32 14.41 -8.60
CA LEU A 34 3.98 14.98 -8.80
C LEU A 34 2.97 14.31 -7.87
N ASN A 35 2.96 12.99 -7.82
CA ASN A 35 2.02 12.24 -6.98
C ASN A 35 2.23 12.51 -5.48
N ALA A 36 3.46 12.77 -5.04
CA ALA A 36 3.76 13.16 -3.66
C ALA A 36 3.09 14.48 -3.25
N THR A 37 2.88 15.40 -4.21
CA THR A 37 2.14 16.66 -3.98
C THR A 37 0.62 16.51 -4.18
N GLU A 38 0.21 15.75 -5.20
CA GLU A 38 -1.20 15.56 -5.56
C GLU A 38 -1.97 14.74 -4.51
N SER A 39 -1.38 13.66 -4.01
CA SER A 39 -2.06 12.73 -3.09
C SER A 39 -2.52 13.40 -1.78
N PRO A 40 -1.68 14.20 -1.07
CA PRO A 40 -2.12 14.91 0.13
C PRO A 40 -3.25 15.90 -0.14
N VAL A 41 -3.16 16.68 -1.23
CA VAL A 41 -4.18 17.66 -1.63
C VAL A 41 -5.52 16.96 -1.92
N ARG A 42 -5.49 15.86 -2.67
CA ARG A 42 -6.71 15.09 -2.99
C ARG A 42 -7.35 14.49 -1.73
N ASN A 43 -6.53 13.96 -0.83
CA ASN A 43 -7.02 13.36 0.42
C ASN A 43 -7.61 14.41 1.38
N SER A 44 -7.04 15.62 1.48
CA SER A 44 -7.61 16.68 2.33
C SER A 44 -8.90 17.28 1.75
N LEU A 45 -8.95 17.50 0.43
CA LEU A 45 -10.11 18.12 -0.22
C LEU A 45 -11.39 17.30 -0.04
N SER A 46 -11.27 15.97 -0.09
CA SER A 46 -12.40 15.05 0.16
C SER A 46 -12.98 15.14 1.57
N LEU A 47 -12.21 15.61 2.55
CA LEU A 47 -12.66 15.82 3.93
C LEU A 47 -13.29 17.20 4.13
N GLU A 48 -12.93 18.19 3.30
CA GLU A 48 -13.46 19.57 3.39
C GLU A 48 -14.84 19.73 2.74
N VAL A 49 -15.12 18.97 1.67
CA VAL A 49 -16.38 19.07 0.90
C VAL A 49 -17.57 18.41 1.64
N VAL A 50 -17.32 17.72 2.74
CA VAL A 50 -18.30 16.82 3.37
C VAL A 50 -18.58 17.25 4.81
N LYS A 51 -19.86 17.26 5.21
CA LYS A 51 -20.27 17.51 6.60
C LYS A 51 -19.80 16.38 7.51
N LYS A 52 -19.47 16.69 8.78
CA LYS A 52 -18.97 15.72 9.77
C LYS A 52 -19.87 14.49 9.91
N GLU A 53 -21.20 14.66 9.83
CA GLU A 53 -22.16 13.55 9.92
C GLU A 53 -22.00 12.50 8.80
N ASN A 54 -21.50 12.91 7.63
CA ASN A 54 -21.37 12.05 6.44
C ASN A 54 -19.97 11.44 6.27
N MET A 55 -19.05 11.69 7.21
CA MET A 55 -17.64 11.27 7.11
C MET A 55 -17.49 9.76 6.94
N ALA A 56 -18.20 8.97 7.74
CA ALA A 56 -18.12 7.51 7.65
C ALA A 56 -18.61 6.98 6.29
N ASN A 57 -19.70 7.55 5.77
CA ASN A 57 -20.25 7.19 4.46
C ASN A 57 -19.28 7.56 3.33
N VAL A 58 -18.65 8.74 3.39
CA VAL A 58 -17.68 9.19 2.38
C VAL A 58 -16.38 8.40 2.45
N MET A 59 -15.88 8.08 3.64
CA MET A 59 -14.71 7.20 3.78
C MET A 59 -15.00 5.80 3.22
N GLY A 60 -16.21 5.29 3.42
CA GLY A 60 -16.70 4.05 2.81
C GLY A 60 -16.75 4.12 1.28
N LEU A 61 -17.37 5.16 0.72
CA LEU A 61 -17.45 5.39 -0.72
C LEU A 61 -16.06 5.57 -1.35
N ASN A 62 -15.17 6.35 -0.74
CA ASN A 62 -13.80 6.53 -1.23
C ASN A 62 -13.04 5.20 -1.26
N SER A 63 -13.20 4.40 -0.20
CA SER A 63 -12.61 3.05 -0.14
C SER A 63 -13.19 2.13 -1.22
N LEU A 64 -14.50 2.19 -1.46
CA LEU A 64 -15.17 1.43 -2.51
C LEU A 64 -14.67 1.84 -3.90
N THR A 65 -14.66 3.13 -4.21
CA THR A 65 -14.16 3.67 -5.48
C THR A 65 -12.70 3.31 -5.72
N PHE A 66 -11.85 3.41 -4.69
CA PHE A 66 -10.44 3.05 -4.80
C PHE A 66 -10.25 1.55 -5.08
N ASN A 67 -10.96 0.68 -4.35
CA ASN A 67 -10.83 -0.76 -4.53
C ASN A 67 -11.46 -1.25 -5.84
N LEU A 68 -12.61 -0.71 -6.25
CA LEU A 68 -13.22 -0.98 -7.56
C LEU A 68 -12.33 -0.48 -8.69
N GLY A 69 -11.81 0.74 -8.60
CA GLY A 69 -10.89 1.30 -9.58
C GLY A 69 -9.62 0.45 -9.72
N ARG A 70 -9.07 -0.03 -8.60
CA ARG A 70 -7.93 -0.96 -8.61
C ARG A 70 -8.28 -2.30 -9.25
N LEU A 71 -9.43 -2.88 -8.90
CA LEU A 71 -9.88 -4.18 -9.44
C LEU A 71 -10.12 -4.08 -10.95
N MET A 72 -10.95 -3.11 -11.38
CA MET A 72 -11.28 -2.88 -12.78
C MET A 72 -10.05 -2.46 -13.58
N GLY A 73 -9.24 -1.54 -13.05
CA GLY A 73 -8.02 -1.09 -13.69
C GLY A 73 -7.02 -2.22 -13.92
N THR A 74 -6.85 -3.13 -12.95
CA THR A 74 -5.91 -4.25 -13.11
C THR A 74 -6.45 -5.34 -14.05
N LEU A 75 -7.76 -5.60 -14.02
CA LEU A 75 -8.44 -6.49 -14.97
C LEU A 75 -8.30 -5.96 -16.40
N THR A 76 -8.68 -4.69 -16.62
CA THR A 76 -8.61 -4.05 -17.94
C THR A 76 -7.17 -3.98 -18.44
N ALA A 77 -6.21 -3.58 -17.61
CA ALA A 77 -4.80 -3.55 -18.00
C ALA A 77 -4.30 -4.96 -18.38
N GLY A 78 -4.63 -5.99 -17.60
CA GLY A 78 -4.25 -7.37 -17.91
C GLY A 78 -4.84 -7.87 -19.23
N LEU A 79 -6.12 -7.59 -19.50
CA LEU A 79 -6.80 -7.96 -20.75
C LEU A 79 -6.24 -7.22 -21.95
N LEU A 80 -5.94 -5.92 -21.81
CA LEU A 80 -5.33 -5.12 -22.87
C LEU A 80 -3.94 -5.66 -23.23
N ILE A 81 -3.13 -5.99 -22.22
CA ILE A 81 -1.81 -6.61 -22.43
C ILE A 81 -1.94 -7.98 -23.11
N ALA A 82 -2.97 -8.76 -22.78
CA ALA A 82 -3.17 -10.10 -23.33
C ALA A 82 -3.57 -10.10 -24.82
N HIS A 83 -4.42 -9.15 -25.23
CA HIS A 83 -5.00 -9.14 -26.58
C HIS A 83 -4.32 -8.15 -27.54
N PHE A 84 -3.64 -7.14 -27.01
CA PHE A 84 -2.95 -6.12 -27.79
C PHE A 84 -1.45 -6.17 -27.51
N ASP A 85 -0.96 -5.30 -26.61
CA ASP A 85 0.45 -5.17 -26.30
C ASP A 85 0.68 -4.48 -24.93
N ASN A 86 1.94 -4.32 -24.54
CA ASN A 86 2.31 -3.68 -23.26
C ASN A 86 2.11 -2.15 -23.26
N GLY A 87 1.90 -1.54 -24.42
CA GLY A 87 1.71 -0.09 -24.59
C GLY A 87 0.26 0.35 -24.44
N THR A 88 -0.66 -0.45 -24.95
CA THR A 88 -2.10 -0.17 -25.03
C THR A 88 -2.71 0.28 -23.70
N PRO A 89 -2.35 -0.27 -22.52
CA PRO A 89 -2.81 0.27 -21.24
C PRO A 89 -2.48 1.75 -21.03
N TRP A 90 -1.31 2.22 -21.45
CA TRP A 90 -0.89 3.62 -21.33
C TRP A 90 -1.71 4.55 -22.23
N LEU A 91 -2.08 4.09 -23.42
CA LEU A 91 -2.98 4.82 -24.31
C LEU A 91 -4.37 4.98 -23.68
N VAL A 92 -4.93 3.90 -23.14
CA VAL A 92 -6.23 3.94 -22.46
C VAL A 92 -6.17 4.86 -21.23
N PHE A 93 -5.09 4.78 -20.43
CA PHE A 93 -4.87 5.68 -19.30
C PHE A 93 -4.82 7.15 -19.71
N THR A 94 -4.21 7.45 -20.86
CA THR A 94 -4.17 8.82 -21.41
C THR A 94 -5.59 9.36 -21.62
N PHE A 95 -6.45 8.59 -22.28
CA PHE A 95 -7.83 9.01 -22.53
C PHE A 95 -8.64 9.14 -21.24
N LEU A 96 -8.47 8.24 -20.26
CA LEU A 96 -9.11 8.35 -18.95
C LEU A 96 -8.69 9.62 -18.20
N TYR A 97 -7.40 9.97 -18.22
CA TYR A 97 -6.92 11.21 -17.61
C TYR A 97 -7.40 12.47 -18.34
N ILE A 98 -7.59 12.42 -19.65
CA ILE A 98 -8.21 13.52 -20.41
C ILE A 98 -9.69 13.65 -20.03
N ALA A 99 -10.43 12.54 -20.00
CA ALA A 99 -11.85 12.53 -19.65
C ALA A 99 -12.09 13.11 -18.24
N ILE A 100 -11.31 12.70 -17.24
CA ILE A 100 -11.46 13.25 -15.88
C ILE A 100 -11.07 14.73 -15.81
N ALA A 101 -10.06 15.18 -16.57
CA ALA A 101 -9.71 16.59 -16.63
C ALA A 101 -10.81 17.45 -17.25
N LEU A 102 -11.46 16.95 -18.31
CA LEU A 102 -12.61 17.62 -18.94
C LEU A 102 -13.83 17.66 -18.01
N LEU A 103 -14.07 16.58 -17.25
CA LEU A 103 -15.14 16.54 -16.25
C LEU A 103 -14.88 17.53 -15.11
N LEU A 104 -13.65 17.59 -14.60
CA LEU A 104 -13.26 18.53 -13.55
C LEU A 104 -13.36 19.98 -14.00
N ASN A 105 -13.03 20.30 -15.25
CA ASN A 105 -13.21 21.65 -15.80
C ASN A 105 -14.68 22.10 -15.88
N ARG A 106 -15.64 21.16 -15.80
CA ARG A 106 -17.08 21.46 -15.78
C ARG A 106 -17.65 21.59 -14.37
N LEU A 107 -16.89 21.20 -13.33
CA LEU A 107 -17.31 21.37 -11.95
C LEU A 107 -17.12 22.83 -11.54
N LYS A 108 -18.24 23.50 -11.23
CA LYS A 108 -18.21 24.79 -10.55
C LYS A 108 -17.88 24.52 -9.08
N VAL A 109 -16.66 24.81 -8.69
CA VAL A 109 -16.26 24.78 -7.28
C VAL A 109 -16.82 26.04 -6.65
N GLU A 110 -17.91 25.93 -5.87
CA GLU A 110 -18.26 26.98 -4.91
C GLU A 110 -17.07 27.15 -3.96
N GLU A 111 -16.73 28.40 -3.63
CA GLU A 111 -15.59 28.71 -2.77
C GLU A 111 -15.67 27.89 -1.48
N ILE A 112 -14.83 26.86 -1.40
CA ILE A 112 -14.68 26.07 -0.18
C ILE A 112 -14.06 27.03 0.82
N PRO A 113 -14.72 27.34 1.95
CA PRO A 113 -14.15 28.23 2.94
C PRO A 113 -12.81 27.66 3.36
N VAL A 114 -11.73 28.43 3.12
CA VAL A 114 -10.36 28.01 3.41
C VAL A 114 -10.32 27.58 4.86
N ALA A 115 -10.12 26.28 5.09
CA ALA A 115 -9.95 25.77 6.43
C ALA A 115 -8.77 26.51 7.05
N GLN A 116 -9.02 27.27 8.13
CA GLN A 116 -7.96 27.88 8.90
C GLN A 116 -7.19 26.76 9.58
N PHE A 117 -6.15 26.25 8.91
CA PHE A 117 -5.18 25.37 9.55
C PHE A 117 -4.61 26.15 10.74
N GLY A 118 -4.93 25.72 11.95
CA GLY A 118 -4.32 26.26 13.15
C GLY A 118 -2.80 26.22 12.97
N LYS A 119 -2.11 27.32 13.26
CA LYS A 119 -0.65 27.41 13.13
C LYS A 119 -0.02 26.16 13.74
N ALA A 120 0.78 25.42 12.96
CA ALA A 120 1.55 24.30 13.47
C ALA A 120 2.34 24.79 14.68
N LYS A 121 1.97 24.33 15.88
CA LYS A 121 2.67 24.75 17.09
C LYS A 121 4.13 24.30 16.97
N PRO A 122 5.11 25.19 17.12
CA PRO A 122 6.51 24.79 17.12
C PRO A 122 6.73 23.83 18.29
N GLY A 123 7.17 22.62 17.98
CA GLY A 123 7.66 21.64 18.93
C GLY A 123 8.63 20.76 18.17
N LYS A 124 9.69 20.31 18.84
CA LYS A 124 10.81 19.70 18.13
C LYS A 124 10.38 18.30 17.67
N MET A 125 10.65 17.95 16.41
CA MET A 125 10.48 16.57 15.88
C MET A 125 11.10 15.52 16.83
N ILE A 126 12.17 15.92 17.51
CA ILE A 126 12.88 15.17 18.55
C ILE A 126 11.96 14.74 19.70
N ASP A 127 11.00 15.56 20.11
CA ASP A 127 10.07 15.23 21.20
C ASP A 127 9.09 14.12 20.79
N ALA A 128 8.66 14.11 19.52
CA ALA A 128 7.86 13.03 18.97
C ALA A 128 8.66 11.71 18.87
N LEU A 129 9.95 11.77 18.50
CA LEU A 129 10.84 10.61 18.49
C LEU A 129 11.09 10.05 19.89
N ARG A 130 11.34 10.92 20.88
CA ARG A 130 11.48 10.52 22.28
C ARG A 130 10.19 9.91 22.83
N TYR A 131 9.03 10.47 22.48
CA TYR A 131 7.74 9.93 22.87
C TYR A 131 7.51 8.53 22.26
N LEU A 132 7.86 8.35 20.99
CA LEU A 132 7.77 7.08 20.30
C LEU A 132 8.57 5.98 21.00
N GLN A 133 9.79 6.28 21.47
CA GLN A 133 10.61 5.33 22.24
C GLN A 133 10.01 4.99 23.61
N LYS A 134 9.25 5.91 24.22
CA LYS A 134 8.60 5.68 25.53
C LYS A 134 7.28 4.94 25.43
N SER A 135 6.58 5.03 24.29
CA SER A 135 5.31 4.35 24.07
C SER A 135 5.53 2.97 23.43
N PRO A 136 5.44 1.86 24.19
CA PRO A 136 5.76 0.54 23.68
C PRO A 136 4.82 0.10 22.55
N ILE A 137 3.56 0.54 22.57
CA ILE A 137 2.57 0.21 21.53
C ILE A 137 2.94 0.88 20.21
N ILE A 138 3.30 2.17 20.24
CA ILE A 138 3.70 2.91 19.04
C ILE A 138 5.02 2.36 18.51
N PHE A 139 6.04 2.22 19.37
CA PHE A 139 7.33 1.66 18.96
C PHE A 139 7.20 0.30 18.27
N LEU A 140 6.41 -0.60 18.86
CA LEU A 140 6.18 -1.94 18.33
C LEU A 140 5.47 -1.88 16.97
N SER A 141 4.42 -1.06 16.86
CA SER A 141 3.67 -0.89 15.63
C SER A 141 4.53 -0.31 14.50
N MET A 142 5.40 0.65 14.81
CA MET A 142 6.32 1.28 13.85
C MET A 142 7.41 0.30 13.41
N THR A 143 7.92 -0.53 14.34
CA THR A 143 8.95 -1.54 14.04
C THR A 143 8.38 -2.64 13.15
N LEU A 144 7.17 -3.14 13.47
CA LEU A 144 6.47 -4.10 12.63
C LEU A 144 6.22 -3.53 11.23
N ALA A 145 5.72 -2.29 11.15
CA ALA A 145 5.52 -1.59 9.89
C ALA A 145 6.82 -1.44 9.09
N ALA A 146 7.94 -1.06 9.74
CA ALA A 146 9.23 -0.89 9.08
C ALA A 146 9.74 -2.18 8.44
N VAL A 147 9.66 -3.30 9.17
CA VAL A 147 10.07 -4.62 8.65
C VAL A 147 9.14 -5.09 7.54
N PHE A 148 7.84 -4.87 7.73
CA PHE A 148 6.82 -5.27 6.76
C PHE A 148 6.92 -4.50 5.44
N PHE A 149 7.08 -3.19 5.48
CA PHE A 149 7.22 -2.37 4.27
C PHE A 149 8.62 -2.45 3.67
N GLY A 150 9.65 -2.64 4.51
CA GLY A 150 11.02 -2.85 4.07
C GLY A 150 11.22 -4.22 3.43
N LEU A 151 11.12 -5.30 4.19
CA LEU A 151 11.46 -6.65 3.74
C LEU A 151 10.25 -7.49 3.37
N GLY A 152 9.05 -7.10 3.79
CA GLY A 152 7.84 -7.89 3.61
C GLY A 152 7.28 -7.90 2.19
N MET A 153 5.96 -7.77 2.06
CA MET A 153 5.23 -8.16 0.85
C MET A 153 5.30 -7.12 -0.28
N HIS A 154 6.35 -7.18 -1.09
CA HIS A 154 6.46 -6.45 -2.36
C HIS A 154 5.76 -7.19 -3.50
N PHE A 155 4.42 -7.30 -3.43
CA PHE A 155 3.61 -8.06 -4.38
C PHE A 155 3.90 -7.68 -5.83
N GLY A 156 3.84 -6.40 -6.19
CA GLY A 156 4.00 -5.98 -7.59
C GLY A 156 5.33 -6.43 -8.20
N GLN A 157 6.44 -6.26 -7.46
CA GLN A 157 7.78 -6.60 -7.93
C GLN A 157 8.01 -8.11 -7.95
N THR A 158 7.75 -8.79 -6.84
CA THR A 158 7.98 -10.24 -6.73
C THR A 158 7.03 -11.04 -7.60
N SER A 159 5.77 -10.63 -7.75
CA SER A 159 4.83 -11.27 -8.69
C SER A 159 5.27 -11.08 -10.14
N SER A 160 5.76 -9.89 -10.52
CA SER A 160 6.35 -9.66 -11.85
C SER A 160 7.51 -10.62 -12.13
N LEU A 161 8.42 -10.77 -11.17
CA LEU A 161 9.56 -11.69 -11.28
C LEU A 161 9.13 -13.16 -11.26
N MET A 162 8.14 -13.56 -10.45
CA MET A 162 7.62 -14.93 -10.43
C MET A 162 6.96 -15.30 -11.76
N VAL A 163 6.11 -14.43 -12.31
CA VAL A 163 5.44 -14.67 -13.60
C VAL A 163 6.46 -14.80 -14.72
N LYS A 164 7.39 -13.84 -14.82
CA LYS A 164 8.33 -13.77 -15.93
C LYS A 164 9.46 -14.80 -15.82
N ASN A 165 10.09 -14.95 -14.66
CA ASN A 165 11.35 -15.70 -14.53
C ASN A 165 11.14 -17.13 -14.01
N ILE A 166 10.03 -17.42 -13.32
CA ILE A 166 9.79 -18.74 -12.71
C ILE A 166 8.70 -19.51 -13.46
N PHE A 167 7.53 -18.88 -13.67
CA PHE A 167 6.42 -19.51 -14.37
C PHE A 167 6.51 -19.38 -15.89
N LEU A 168 7.44 -18.54 -16.40
CA LEU A 168 7.68 -18.30 -17.82
C LEU A 168 6.38 -17.96 -18.56
N LYS A 169 5.59 -17.05 -17.96
CA LYS A 169 4.30 -16.59 -18.48
C LYS A 169 4.39 -15.14 -18.93
N ASP A 170 3.47 -14.77 -19.81
CA ASP A 170 3.36 -13.41 -20.33
C ASP A 170 2.82 -12.43 -19.28
N ALA A 171 2.99 -11.14 -19.55
CA ALA A 171 2.57 -10.06 -18.67
C ALA A 171 1.06 -10.02 -18.40
N SER A 172 0.23 -10.63 -19.27
CA SER A 172 -1.20 -10.83 -19.06
C SER A 172 -1.53 -11.54 -17.74
N TYR A 173 -0.65 -12.45 -17.30
CA TYR A 173 -0.82 -13.19 -16.05
C TYR A 173 -0.68 -12.32 -14.80
N LEU A 174 -0.06 -11.14 -14.91
CA LEU A 174 -0.05 -10.14 -13.83
C LEU A 174 -1.44 -9.56 -13.59
N GLY A 175 -2.29 -9.50 -14.62
CA GLY A 175 -3.69 -9.14 -14.48
C GLY A 175 -4.44 -10.11 -13.57
N TYR A 176 -4.28 -11.42 -13.78
CA TYR A 176 -4.91 -12.44 -12.93
C TYR A 176 -4.44 -12.37 -11.47
N ILE A 177 -3.13 -12.18 -11.23
CA ILE A 177 -2.61 -11.96 -9.87
C ILE A 177 -3.20 -10.69 -9.27
N GLY A 178 -3.26 -9.61 -10.04
CA GLY A 178 -3.81 -8.35 -9.59
C GLY A 178 -5.29 -8.43 -9.20
N ILE A 179 -6.10 -9.19 -9.93
CA ILE A 179 -7.50 -9.48 -9.57
C ILE A 179 -7.55 -10.29 -8.27
N ALA A 180 -6.71 -11.33 -8.15
CA ALA A 180 -6.63 -12.16 -6.95
C ALA A 180 -6.26 -11.32 -5.71
N VAL A 181 -5.26 -10.44 -5.83
CA VAL A 181 -4.83 -9.52 -4.77
C VAL A 181 -5.88 -8.44 -4.47
N ALA A 182 -6.56 -7.90 -5.50
CA ALA A 182 -7.62 -6.92 -5.31
C ALA A 182 -8.85 -7.55 -4.63
N GLY A 183 -9.25 -8.76 -5.03
CA GLY A 183 -10.34 -9.52 -4.41
C GLY A 183 -10.04 -9.87 -2.96
N GLY A 184 -8.86 -10.41 -2.67
CA GLY A 184 -8.45 -10.69 -1.30
C GLY A 184 -8.32 -9.42 -0.45
N SER A 185 -7.81 -8.32 -1.02
CA SER A 185 -7.83 -7.03 -0.33
C SER A 185 -9.25 -6.54 -0.03
N ALA A 186 -10.21 -6.69 -0.96
CA ALA A 186 -11.61 -6.29 -0.72
C ALA A 186 -12.24 -7.09 0.43
N ILE A 187 -11.97 -8.40 0.50
CA ILE A 187 -12.37 -9.25 1.63
C ILE A 187 -11.70 -8.77 2.91
N GLY A 188 -10.39 -8.50 2.88
CA GLY A 188 -9.65 -7.94 4.01
C GLY A 188 -10.21 -6.60 4.49
N ALA A 189 -10.67 -5.74 3.57
CA ALA A 189 -11.26 -4.45 3.90
C ALA A 189 -12.60 -4.64 4.62
N ALA A 190 -13.44 -5.57 4.15
CA ALA A 190 -14.71 -5.89 4.77
C ALA A 190 -14.54 -6.55 6.16
N LEU A 191 -13.51 -7.38 6.33
CA LEU A 191 -13.18 -7.95 7.64
C LEU A 191 -12.63 -6.88 8.60
N ALA A 192 -11.74 -6.02 8.10
CA ALA A 192 -11.18 -4.92 8.88
C ALA A 192 -12.24 -3.90 9.28
N SER A 193 -13.22 -3.60 8.41
CA SER A 193 -14.32 -2.68 8.71
C SER A 193 -15.28 -3.23 9.76
N ARG A 194 -15.57 -4.55 9.72
CA ARG A 194 -16.33 -5.25 10.76
C ARG A 194 -15.64 -5.23 12.14
N TRP A 195 -14.32 -5.07 12.18
CA TRP A 195 -13.57 -4.93 13.42
C TRP A 195 -13.25 -3.47 13.77
N SER A 196 -13.50 -2.54 12.85
CA SER A 196 -13.35 -1.08 13.01
C SER A 196 -14.69 -0.41 13.28
N VAL A 197 -15.60 -1.10 13.98
CA VAL A 197 -16.87 -0.55 14.47
C VAL A 197 -16.56 0.49 15.57
N PRO A 198 -17.30 1.61 15.65
CA PRO A 198 -17.13 2.58 16.74
C PRO A 198 -17.15 1.87 18.10
N GLY A 199 -16.05 1.96 18.87
CA GLY A 199 -15.90 1.32 20.18
C GLY A 199 -14.97 0.09 20.23
N HIS A 200 -14.57 -0.50 19.10
CA HIS A 200 -13.51 -1.52 19.06
C HIS A 200 -12.16 -0.86 18.75
N ALA A 201 -11.40 -0.56 19.81
CA ALA A 201 -10.05 -0.03 19.66
C ALA A 201 -9.19 -1.01 18.84
N PRO A 202 -8.41 -0.54 17.85
CA PRO A 202 -7.48 -1.39 17.11
C PRO A 202 -6.57 -2.12 18.12
N GLN A 203 -6.61 -3.45 18.08
CA GLN A 203 -5.87 -4.26 19.06
C GLN A 203 -4.52 -4.66 18.49
N LEU A 204 -3.48 -4.52 19.31
CA LEU A 204 -2.14 -5.01 18.99
C LEU A 204 -2.13 -6.53 18.70
N THR A 205 -3.02 -7.29 19.34
CA THR A 205 -3.20 -8.73 19.09
C THR A 205 -3.66 -9.01 17.66
N THR A 206 -4.56 -8.21 17.10
CA THR A 206 -5.03 -8.31 15.71
C THR A 206 -3.89 -7.96 14.74
N LEU A 207 -3.11 -6.92 15.05
CA LEU A 207 -1.93 -6.55 14.25
C LEU A 207 -0.91 -7.70 14.18
N LEU A 208 -0.60 -8.32 15.33
CA LEU A 208 0.37 -9.40 15.40
C LEU A 208 -0.12 -10.68 14.70
N LYS A 209 -1.39 -11.06 14.90
CA LYS A 209 -2.00 -12.23 14.24
C LYS A 209 -2.04 -12.05 12.72
N SER A 210 -2.47 -10.88 12.24
CA SER A 210 -2.50 -10.59 10.80
C SER A 210 -1.11 -10.56 10.19
N GLY A 211 -0.10 -10.01 10.89
CA GLY A 211 1.30 -10.04 10.46
C GLY A 211 1.86 -11.47 10.33
N ILE A 212 1.58 -12.34 11.30
CA ILE A 212 1.96 -13.76 11.24
C ILE A 212 1.28 -14.48 10.08
N LEU A 213 -0.03 -14.30 9.91
CA LEU A 213 -0.78 -14.96 8.86
C LEU A 213 -0.32 -14.51 7.47
N VAL A 214 -0.10 -13.20 7.27
CA VAL A 214 0.50 -12.71 6.02
C VAL A 214 1.82 -13.41 5.74
N ALA A 215 2.69 -13.48 6.76
CA ALA A 215 4.03 -14.00 6.58
C ALA A 215 4.01 -15.49 6.20
N ILE A 216 3.13 -16.28 6.83
CA ILE A 216 2.93 -17.70 6.50
C ILE A 216 2.50 -17.86 5.05
N PHE A 217 1.44 -17.17 4.61
CA PHE A 217 0.94 -17.31 3.25
C PHE A 217 1.93 -16.74 2.22
N TRP A 218 2.70 -15.71 2.58
CA TRP A 218 3.75 -15.18 1.74
C TRP A 218 4.90 -16.17 1.55
N MET A 219 5.40 -16.76 2.64
CA MET A 219 6.42 -17.80 2.60
C MET A 219 5.92 -19.02 1.82
N ALA A 220 4.67 -19.44 2.03
CA ALA A 220 4.08 -20.54 1.27
C ALA A 220 4.07 -20.26 -0.25
N SER A 221 3.84 -18.99 -0.64
CA SER A 221 3.87 -18.60 -2.06
C SER A 221 5.24 -18.81 -2.71
N ALA A 222 6.34 -18.75 -1.94
CA ALA A 222 7.68 -19.04 -2.43
C ALA A 222 7.84 -20.50 -2.90
N PHE A 223 7.03 -21.42 -2.36
CA PHE A 223 7.03 -22.85 -2.72
C PHE A 223 5.97 -23.22 -3.75
N ALA A 224 5.18 -22.25 -4.24
CA ALA A 224 4.13 -22.51 -5.21
C ALA A 224 4.72 -23.08 -6.52
N GLN A 225 4.39 -24.33 -6.85
CA GLN A 225 4.92 -25.01 -8.04
C GLN A 225 4.22 -24.58 -9.32
N ASN A 226 2.98 -24.09 -9.25
CA ASN A 226 2.22 -23.58 -10.38
C ASN A 226 1.67 -22.17 -10.11
N PHE A 227 1.30 -21.51 -11.20
CA PHE A 227 0.80 -20.14 -11.18
C PHE A 227 -0.49 -19.98 -10.35
N TRP A 228 -1.44 -20.91 -10.49
CA TRP A 228 -2.75 -20.79 -9.83
C TRP A 228 -2.64 -20.91 -8.31
N LEU A 229 -1.79 -21.81 -7.82
CA LEU A 229 -1.46 -21.91 -6.40
C LEU A 229 -0.82 -20.62 -5.90
N TYR A 230 0.10 -20.03 -6.67
CA TYR A 230 0.66 -18.72 -6.33
C TYR A 230 -0.41 -17.63 -6.25
N ALA A 231 -1.33 -17.57 -7.22
CA ALA A 231 -2.41 -16.59 -7.25
C ALA A 231 -3.39 -16.76 -6.07
N ILE A 232 -3.72 -18.00 -5.68
CA ILE A 232 -4.55 -18.28 -4.51
C ILE A 232 -3.84 -17.84 -3.22
N LEU A 233 -2.56 -18.21 -3.06
CA LEU A 233 -1.78 -17.80 -1.90
C LEU A 233 -1.61 -16.27 -1.83
N ALA A 234 -1.43 -15.61 -2.97
CA ALA A 234 -1.41 -14.16 -3.10
C ALA A 234 -2.74 -13.53 -2.68
N CYS A 235 -3.87 -14.10 -3.11
CA CYS A 235 -5.21 -13.66 -2.68
C CYS A 235 -5.34 -13.76 -1.16
N VAL A 236 -5.06 -14.93 -0.57
CA VAL A 236 -5.21 -15.13 0.87
C VAL A 236 -4.27 -14.22 1.67
N ALA A 237 -3.02 -14.09 1.24
CA ALA A 237 -2.09 -13.20 1.89
C ALA A 237 -2.52 -11.72 1.78
N SER A 238 -3.15 -11.30 0.68
CA SER A 238 -3.67 -9.93 0.53
C SER A 238 -4.81 -9.59 1.51
N ILE A 239 -5.63 -10.58 1.93
CA ILE A 239 -6.66 -10.41 2.96
C ILE A 239 -6.01 -9.96 4.28
N PHE A 240 -5.00 -10.70 4.72
CA PHE A 240 -4.30 -10.43 5.97
C PHE A 240 -3.41 -9.18 5.86
N HIS A 241 -2.86 -8.91 4.67
CA HIS A 241 -2.04 -7.74 4.40
C HIS A 241 -2.84 -6.46 4.62
N LEU A 242 -4.04 -6.38 4.05
CA LEU A 242 -4.87 -5.19 4.24
C LEU A 242 -5.35 -5.04 5.68
N THR A 243 -5.69 -6.16 6.34
CA THR A 243 -6.02 -6.17 7.76
C THR A 243 -4.87 -5.64 8.62
N PHE A 244 -3.64 -6.07 8.36
CA PHE A 244 -2.43 -5.58 9.03
C PHE A 244 -2.25 -4.08 8.81
N MET A 245 -2.37 -3.62 7.56
CA MET A 245 -2.18 -2.21 7.20
C MET A 245 -3.19 -1.29 7.90
N VAL A 246 -4.48 -1.66 7.86
CA VAL A 246 -5.55 -0.88 8.51
C VAL A 246 -5.36 -0.86 10.04
N THR A 247 -5.05 -2.01 10.64
CA THR A 247 -4.84 -2.10 12.10
C THR A 247 -3.61 -1.32 12.53
N SER A 248 -2.50 -1.40 11.78
CA SER A 248 -1.26 -0.68 12.05
C SER A 248 -1.47 0.83 12.02
N ASN A 249 -2.10 1.33 10.96
CA ASN A 249 -2.41 2.74 10.78
C ASN A 249 -3.35 3.24 11.90
N GLY A 250 -4.42 2.50 12.18
CA GLY A 250 -5.36 2.83 13.25
C GLY A 250 -4.73 2.83 14.64
N LEU A 251 -3.85 1.87 14.95
CA LEU A 251 -3.19 1.77 16.25
C LEU A 251 -2.22 2.93 16.49
N VAL A 252 -1.47 3.33 15.47
CA VAL A 252 -0.57 4.50 15.54
C VAL A 252 -1.39 5.80 15.68
N ALA A 253 -2.46 5.95 14.90
CA ALA A 253 -3.31 7.14 14.94
C ALA A 253 -4.05 7.28 16.29
N ALA A 254 -4.56 6.18 16.85
CA ALA A 254 -5.29 6.16 18.12
C ALA A 254 -4.39 6.29 19.35
N SER A 255 -3.17 5.75 19.31
CA SER A 255 -2.24 5.79 20.44
C SER A 255 -1.46 7.12 20.55
N ALA A 256 -1.51 7.95 19.51
CA ALA A 256 -0.75 9.20 19.49
C ALA A 256 -1.50 10.35 20.22
N PRO A 257 -0.83 11.06 21.16
CA PRO A 257 -1.40 12.22 21.83
C PRO A 257 -1.77 13.32 20.83
N GLU A 258 -2.80 14.12 21.13
CA GLU A 258 -3.29 15.16 20.21
C GLU A 258 -2.19 16.13 19.77
N ASP A 259 -1.30 16.52 20.68
CA ASP A 259 -0.19 17.45 20.40
C ASP A 259 0.90 16.89 19.47
N PHE A 260 1.04 15.56 19.41
CA PHE A 260 2.09 14.88 18.62
C PHE A 260 1.52 14.04 17.48
N ARG A 261 0.19 13.91 17.36
CA ARG A 261 -0.48 12.99 16.43
C ARG A 261 0.00 13.17 15.00
N GLY A 262 0.03 14.39 14.49
CA GLY A 262 0.52 14.69 13.14
C GLY A 262 2.00 14.32 12.92
N ARG A 263 2.85 14.49 13.94
CA ARG A 263 4.28 14.16 13.84
C ARG A 263 4.54 12.67 13.89
N ILE A 264 3.91 11.96 14.83
CA ILE A 264 4.01 10.51 14.96
C ILE A 264 3.48 9.83 13.69
N TYR A 265 2.34 10.31 13.19
CA TYR A 265 1.78 9.83 11.94
C TYR A 265 2.67 10.14 10.73
N GLY A 266 3.28 11.33 10.69
CA GLY A 266 4.26 11.69 9.68
C GLY A 266 5.47 10.74 9.67
N ILE A 267 6.03 10.41 10.84
CA ILE A 267 7.14 9.44 10.93
C ILE A 267 6.68 8.05 10.46
N TYR A 268 5.46 7.63 10.81
CA TYR A 268 4.89 6.37 10.31
C TYR A 268 4.80 6.34 8.78
N LEU A 269 4.30 7.41 8.15
CA LEU A 269 4.27 7.54 6.70
C LEU A 269 5.68 7.55 6.09
N CYS A 270 6.65 8.21 6.72
CA CYS A 270 8.05 8.15 6.29
C CYS A 270 8.57 6.71 6.29
N ILE A 271 8.31 5.93 7.35
CA ILE A 271 8.68 4.51 7.41
C ILE A 271 7.99 3.72 6.28
N PHE A 272 6.72 3.98 6.02
CA PHE A 272 5.98 3.33 4.94
C PHE A 272 6.61 3.60 3.56
N TYR A 273 6.86 4.87 3.22
CA TYR A 273 7.39 5.23 1.91
C TYR A 273 8.86 4.84 1.74
N ILE A 274 9.71 5.13 2.74
CA ILE A 274 11.12 4.75 2.70
C ILE A 274 11.25 3.23 2.70
N GLY A 275 10.47 2.55 3.55
CA GLY A 275 10.40 1.09 3.59
C GLY A 275 9.98 0.53 2.24
N SER A 276 8.92 1.06 1.62
CA SER A 276 8.45 0.59 0.32
C SER A 276 9.49 0.80 -0.80
N CYS A 277 10.15 1.96 -0.85
CA CYS A 277 11.16 2.27 -1.85
C CYS A 277 12.47 1.49 -1.64
N ALA A 278 13.09 1.60 -0.46
CA ALA A 278 14.34 0.93 -0.15
C ALA A 278 14.15 -0.59 -0.09
N GLY A 279 13.03 -1.02 0.45
CA GLY A 279 12.64 -2.42 0.53
C GLY A 279 12.48 -3.08 -0.82
N GLY A 280 11.83 -2.40 -1.77
CA GLY A 280 11.68 -2.92 -3.12
C GLY A 280 13.03 -3.10 -3.83
N LEU A 281 13.98 -2.17 -3.61
CA LEU A 281 15.36 -2.31 -4.10
C LEU A 281 16.09 -3.49 -3.45
N LEU A 282 15.95 -3.66 -2.14
CA LEU A 282 16.54 -4.78 -1.40
C LEU A 282 15.98 -6.12 -1.88
N VAL A 283 14.65 -6.23 -2.01
CA VAL A 283 14.00 -7.45 -2.50
C VAL A 283 14.37 -7.73 -3.95
N GLY A 284 14.49 -6.70 -4.80
CA GLY A 284 15.00 -6.84 -6.16
C GLY A 284 16.44 -7.37 -6.20
N ALA A 285 17.33 -6.82 -5.38
CA ALA A 285 18.72 -7.27 -5.27
C ALA A 285 18.83 -8.70 -4.70
N LEU A 286 18.00 -9.06 -3.71
CA LEU A 286 17.90 -10.42 -3.19
C LEU A 286 17.41 -11.38 -4.29
N ALA A 287 16.40 -10.98 -5.07
CA ALA A 287 15.87 -11.80 -6.14
C ALA A 287 16.88 -12.03 -7.27
N GLN A 288 17.75 -11.05 -7.55
CA GLN A 288 18.82 -11.16 -8.53
C GLN A 288 19.95 -12.09 -8.08
N ASN A 289 20.36 -12.03 -6.80
CA ASN A 289 21.50 -12.78 -6.29
C ASN A 289 21.15 -14.19 -5.78
N LEU A 290 20.02 -14.33 -5.08
CA LEU A 290 19.62 -15.57 -4.41
C LEU A 290 18.48 -16.29 -5.14
N GLY A 291 17.78 -15.60 -6.05
CA GLY A 291 16.59 -16.10 -6.73
C GLY A 291 15.30 -15.55 -6.15
N VAL A 292 14.26 -15.52 -6.99
CA VAL A 292 12.96 -14.88 -6.69
C VAL A 292 12.25 -15.58 -5.52
N ARG A 293 12.26 -16.92 -5.47
CA ARG A 293 11.61 -17.70 -4.41
C ARG A 293 12.26 -17.45 -3.07
N GLN A 294 13.60 -17.38 -3.04
CA GLN A 294 14.39 -17.11 -1.84
C GLN A 294 14.10 -15.69 -1.33
N ALA A 295 14.02 -14.69 -2.22
CA ALA A 295 13.67 -13.33 -1.82
C ALA A 295 12.28 -13.25 -1.16
N ILE A 296 11.28 -13.92 -1.73
CA ILE A 296 9.92 -14.03 -1.14
C ILE A 296 9.99 -14.70 0.25
N PHE A 297 10.72 -15.82 0.36
CA PHE A 297 10.84 -16.57 1.60
C PHE A 297 11.53 -15.75 2.70
N ILE A 298 12.64 -15.08 2.39
CA ILE A 298 13.40 -14.24 3.34
C ILE A 298 12.52 -13.08 3.85
N GLY A 299 11.80 -12.41 2.95
CA GLY A 299 10.90 -11.32 3.31
C GLY A 299 9.76 -11.77 4.22
N GLY A 300 9.16 -12.92 3.90
CA GLY A 300 8.15 -13.56 4.74
C GLY A 300 8.71 -14.01 6.09
N ALA A 301 9.87 -14.65 6.13
CA ALA A 301 10.52 -15.10 7.35
C ALA A 301 10.88 -13.94 8.28
N ALA A 302 11.42 -12.83 7.75
CA ALA A 302 11.70 -11.64 8.54
C ALA A 302 10.43 -11.07 9.19
N THR A 303 9.34 -11.00 8.41
CA THR A 303 8.03 -10.54 8.89
C THR A 303 7.42 -11.49 9.93
N PHE A 304 7.60 -12.80 9.75
CA PHE A 304 7.17 -13.82 10.69
C PHE A 304 7.92 -13.72 12.03
N LEU A 305 9.25 -13.67 11.97
CA LEU A 305 10.11 -13.62 13.16
C LEU A 305 9.84 -12.37 13.99
N ILE A 306 9.73 -11.20 13.36
CA ILE A 306 9.43 -9.96 14.09
C ILE A 306 8.03 -10.03 14.71
N SER A 307 7.02 -10.53 13.98
CA SER A 307 5.65 -10.58 14.49
C SER A 307 5.50 -11.61 15.62
N ALA A 308 6.17 -12.76 15.50
CA ALA A 308 6.15 -13.81 16.51
C ALA A 308 6.90 -13.38 17.80
N THR A 309 8.09 -12.78 17.67
CA THR A 309 8.85 -12.29 18.83
C THR A 309 8.09 -11.20 19.58
N CYS A 310 7.47 -10.26 18.85
CA CYS A 310 6.62 -9.22 19.43
C CYS A 310 5.42 -9.81 20.17
N LEU A 311 4.80 -10.86 19.63
CA LEU A 311 3.66 -11.55 20.27
C LEU A 311 4.05 -12.29 21.54
N VAL A 312 5.19 -13.00 21.53
CA VAL A 312 5.72 -13.70 22.72
C VAL A 312 6.06 -12.69 23.81
N TRP A 313 6.77 -11.60 23.46
CA TRP A 313 7.12 -10.54 24.40
C TRP A 313 5.89 -9.89 25.03
N PHE A 314 4.87 -9.56 24.22
CA PHE A 314 3.63 -8.96 24.71
C PHE A 314 2.87 -9.88 25.67
N ARG A 315 2.77 -11.18 25.34
CA ARG A 315 2.12 -12.19 26.21
C ARG A 315 2.88 -12.44 27.50
N SER A 316 4.22 -12.38 27.46
CA SER A 316 5.05 -12.51 28.66
C SER A 316 4.77 -11.36 29.63
N LYS A 317 4.74 -10.12 29.11
CA LYS A 317 4.49 -8.92 29.92
C LYS A 317 3.07 -8.87 30.51
N SER A 318 2.05 -9.30 29.76
CA SER A 318 0.66 -9.29 30.26
C SER A 318 0.41 -10.32 31.36
N LYS A 319 1.20 -11.40 31.43
CA LYS A 319 1.13 -12.40 32.51
C LYS A 319 1.79 -11.90 33.80
N THR A 320 2.73 -10.97 33.71
CA THR A 320 3.44 -10.43 34.89
C THR A 320 2.61 -9.36 35.61
N THR A 321 1.72 -8.64 34.92
CA THR A 321 0.83 -7.63 35.50
C THR A 321 -0.48 -8.17 36.09
N SER A 322 -0.78 -9.48 35.92
CA SER A 322 -1.96 -10.13 36.51
C SER A 322 -1.64 -10.96 37.75
N ARG A 323 -0.44 -10.78 38.33
CA ARG A 323 -0.01 -11.32 39.62
C ARG A 323 0.37 -10.15 40.52
#